data_AF-A0A970L1L9-F1
#
_entry.id   AF-A0A970L1L9-F1
#
_cell.length_a   1.000
_cell.length_b   1.000
_cell.length_c   1.000
_cell.angle_alpha   90.00
_cell.angle_beta   90.00
_cell.angle_gamma   90.00
#
_symmetry.space_group_name_H-M   'P 1'
#
loop_
_entity.id
_entity.type
_entity.pdbx_description
1 polymer ?
#
loop_
_entity_poly.entity_id
_entity_poly.type
_entity_poly.pdbx_seq_one_letter_code
_entity_poly.pdbx_strand_id
1 'polypeptide(L)'
;MSVVPPPGSLSVGGERSETHPADAERAPSIPTSPPLPEQYGENRLILLVRDPATLFASWEVTPQTMAQARTVSDAPLCLRLVELAGGGNSVLSHEVGVGETGSRYLVHDRPGSIFRAEIGVGWGSEFLVLLQSLPVRTPTGRESERIDAAWTTIDEVLERSRHGQYRGGGSVFL
;
A
#
# COMPACT_ATOMS: atom_id res chain seq x y z
N MET A 1 -29.49 -50.34 -45.08
CA MET A 1 -28.56 -50.07 -43.97
C MET A 1 -27.18 -50.53 -44.43
N SER A 2 -26.34 -49.61 -44.90
CA SER A 2 -25.02 -49.92 -45.43
C SER A 2 -24.08 -48.77 -45.04
N VAL A 3 -22.96 -49.11 -44.40
CA VAL A 3 -21.92 -48.19 -43.92
C VAL A 3 -20.78 -48.16 -44.94
N VAL A 4 -20.33 -46.97 -45.33
CA VAL A 4 -19.01 -46.67 -45.91
C VAL A 4 -18.59 -45.24 -45.45
N PRO A 5 -17.32 -45.00 -45.04
CA PRO A 5 -16.87 -43.76 -44.39
C PRO A 5 -16.46 -42.64 -45.38
N PRO A 6 -16.33 -41.36 -44.95
CA PRO A 6 -15.77 -40.31 -45.79
C PRO A 6 -14.23 -40.18 -45.66
N PRO A 7 -13.51 -39.95 -46.77
CA PRO A 7 -12.09 -39.62 -46.78
C PRO A 7 -11.84 -38.09 -46.89
N GLY A 8 -10.68 -37.67 -46.35
CA GLY A 8 -9.76 -36.75 -47.03
C GLY A 8 -10.00 -35.23 -46.91
N SER A 9 -9.03 -34.55 -46.28
CA SER A 9 -8.85 -33.09 -46.22
C SER A 9 -8.73 -32.41 -47.58
N LEU A 10 -9.18 -31.15 -47.66
CA LEU A 10 -8.70 -30.18 -48.64
C LEU A 10 -8.32 -28.86 -47.95
N SER A 11 -7.05 -28.49 -48.09
CA SER A 11 -6.46 -27.21 -47.74
C SER A 11 -7.11 -26.06 -48.49
N VAL A 12 -7.46 -24.98 -47.80
CA VAL A 12 -7.78 -23.70 -48.42
C VAL A 12 -6.51 -22.86 -48.49
N GLY A 13 -6.16 -22.49 -49.72
CA GLY A 13 -5.05 -21.62 -50.09
C GLY A 13 -5.26 -20.17 -49.66
N GLY A 14 -4.15 -19.44 -49.62
CA GLY A 14 -4.12 -18.05 -49.18
C GLY A 14 -4.60 -17.03 -50.20
N GLU A 15 -4.87 -15.84 -49.67
CA GLU A 15 -5.11 -14.60 -50.39
C GLU A 15 -4.39 -13.45 -49.66
N ARG A 16 -4.07 -12.43 -50.44
CA ARG A 16 -2.89 -11.58 -50.35
C ARG A 16 -3.07 -10.36 -49.45
N SER A 17 -1.92 -9.87 -49.00
CA SER A 17 -1.68 -8.63 -48.28
C SER A 17 -2.33 -7.40 -48.89
N GLU A 18 -2.97 -6.58 -48.03
CA GLU A 18 -2.92 -5.13 -48.15
C GLU A 18 -2.21 -4.59 -46.90
N THR A 19 -0.94 -4.22 -47.10
CA THR A 19 -0.08 -3.56 -46.12
C THR A 19 -0.59 -2.16 -45.83
N HIS A 20 -1.04 -1.94 -44.58
CA HIS A 20 -1.30 -0.62 -44.03
C HIS A 20 0.01 0.18 -43.97
N PRO A 21 0.04 1.46 -44.39
CA PRO A 21 1.27 2.25 -44.44
C PRO A 21 1.88 2.40 -43.04
N ALA A 22 3.17 2.10 -42.96
CA ALA A 22 3.99 2.05 -41.76
C ALA A 22 4.47 3.43 -41.32
N ASP A 23 3.56 4.37 -41.09
CA ASP A 23 3.83 5.54 -40.25
C ASP A 23 3.34 5.23 -38.84
N ALA A 24 3.99 4.24 -38.22
CA ALA A 24 3.93 4.04 -36.78
C ALA A 24 4.69 5.20 -36.15
N GLU A 25 3.95 6.26 -35.83
CA GLU A 25 4.39 7.35 -34.99
C GLU A 25 5.17 6.78 -33.81
N ARG A 26 6.49 6.99 -33.83
CA ARG A 26 7.41 6.42 -32.85
C ARG A 26 7.06 7.01 -31.50
N ALA A 27 6.26 6.27 -30.72
CA ALA A 27 5.89 6.67 -29.37
C ALA A 27 7.15 7.11 -28.61
N PRO A 28 7.12 8.25 -27.90
CA PRO A 28 8.28 8.70 -27.15
C PRO A 28 8.69 7.59 -26.19
N SER A 29 9.92 7.11 -26.33
CA SER A 29 10.49 6.15 -25.40
C SER A 29 10.57 6.80 -24.03
N ILE A 30 9.70 6.38 -23.11
CA ILE A 30 9.72 6.83 -21.72
C ILE A 30 11.11 6.50 -21.17
N PRO A 31 11.89 7.47 -20.67
CA PRO A 31 13.17 7.17 -20.08
C PRO A 31 12.96 6.23 -18.89
N THR A 32 13.60 5.06 -18.94
CA THR A 32 13.57 4.11 -17.83
C THR A 32 14.24 4.75 -16.63
N SER A 33 13.47 5.04 -15.58
CA SER A 33 14.00 5.48 -14.30
C SER A 33 14.98 4.43 -13.76
N PRO A 34 16.08 4.82 -13.09
CA PRO A 34 16.92 3.87 -12.38
C PRO A 34 16.07 3.07 -11.37
N PRO A 35 16.47 1.82 -11.07
CA PRO A 35 15.80 1.02 -10.06
C PRO A 35 15.87 1.72 -8.71
N LEU A 36 14.83 1.55 -7.89
CA LEU A 36 14.82 2.06 -6.52
C LEU A 36 15.94 1.37 -5.72
N PRO A 37 16.61 2.10 -4.80
CA PRO A 37 17.59 1.50 -3.93
C PRO A 37 16.91 0.48 -3.00
N GLU A 38 17.62 -0.59 -2.67
CA GLU A 38 17.12 -1.62 -1.73
C GLU A 38 16.99 -1.09 -0.30
N GLN A 39 17.83 -0.13 0.07
CA GLN A 39 17.88 0.51 1.39
C GLN A 39 18.17 2.00 1.20
N TYR A 40 17.56 2.83 2.05
CA TYR A 40 17.69 4.29 1.97
C TYR A 40 18.77 4.84 2.91
N GLY A 41 19.34 4.02 3.78
CA GLY A 41 20.34 4.39 4.78
C GLY A 41 19.78 5.17 5.96
N GLU A 42 18.46 5.12 6.17
CA GLU A 42 17.75 5.96 7.13
C GLU A 42 16.86 5.13 8.05
N ASN A 43 16.79 5.56 9.32
CA ASN A 43 15.85 5.01 10.28
C ASN A 43 14.42 5.31 9.83
N ARG A 44 13.66 4.27 9.48
CA ARG A 44 12.32 4.42 8.93
C ARG A 44 11.42 3.30 9.42
N LEU A 45 10.21 3.66 9.83
CA LEU A 45 9.13 2.73 10.09
C LEU A 45 7.82 3.32 9.57
N ILE A 46 7.30 2.72 8.51
CA ILE A 46 6.06 3.13 7.85
C ILE A 46 5.00 2.06 8.11
N LEU A 47 3.80 2.51 8.48
CA LEU A 47 2.62 1.68 8.59
C LEU A 47 1.54 2.23 7.66
N LEU A 48 0.98 1.38 6.81
CA LEU A 48 -0.06 1.72 5.85
C LEU A 48 -1.24 0.78 6.00
N VAL A 49 -2.45 1.29 5.72
CA VAL A 49 -3.65 0.48 5.66
C VAL A 49 -3.76 -0.14 4.27
N ARG A 50 -3.82 -1.48 4.20
CA ARG A 50 -4.11 -2.20 2.95
C ARG A 50 -5.62 -2.40 2.79
N ASP A 51 -6.25 -2.91 3.84
CA ASP A 51 -7.68 -3.19 3.92
C ASP A 51 -8.13 -3.12 5.40
N PRO A 52 -9.44 -3.23 5.72
CA PRO A 52 -9.93 -3.07 7.10
C PRO A 52 -9.33 -4.04 8.13
N ALA A 53 -8.75 -5.16 7.70
CA ALA A 53 -8.19 -6.19 8.57
C ALA A 53 -6.67 -6.39 8.35
N THR A 54 -6.06 -5.65 7.44
CA THR A 54 -4.65 -5.85 7.07
C THR A 54 -3.91 -4.53 6.97
N LEU A 55 -2.78 -4.46 7.68
CA LEU A 55 -1.83 -3.38 7.60
C LEU A 55 -0.56 -3.85 6.89
N PHE A 56 0.14 -2.93 6.24
CA PHE A 56 1.45 -3.14 5.67
C PHE A 56 2.47 -2.31 6.46
N ALA A 57 3.50 -2.97 6.98
CA ALA A 57 4.63 -2.34 7.64
C ALA A 57 5.88 -2.48 6.78
N SER A 58 6.66 -1.41 6.68
CA SER A 58 7.99 -1.42 6.07
C SER A 58 8.95 -0.66 6.98
N TRP A 59 10.13 -1.22 7.20
CA TRP A 59 11.11 -0.66 8.12
C TRP A 59 12.54 -0.83 7.65
N GLU A 60 13.37 0.07 8.17
CA GLU A 60 14.82 0.06 8.05
C GLU A 60 15.39 0.66 9.34
N VAL A 61 16.29 -0.08 9.99
CA VAL A 61 17.05 0.38 11.16
C VAL A 61 18.50 0.50 10.75
N THR A 62 19.08 1.69 10.93
CA THR A 62 20.48 1.90 10.51
C THR A 62 21.44 1.11 11.41
N PRO A 63 22.60 0.69 10.87
CA PRO A 63 23.63 0.01 11.66
C PRO A 63 24.08 0.81 12.89
N GLN A 64 24.09 2.14 12.79
CA GLN A 64 24.40 3.03 13.91
C GLN A 64 23.38 2.89 15.06
N THR A 65 22.09 2.86 14.73
CA THR A 65 21.01 2.71 15.71
C THR A 65 21.03 1.33 16.35
N MET A 66 21.29 0.30 15.54
CA MET A 66 21.47 -1.06 16.04
C MET A 66 22.69 -1.17 16.96
N ALA A 67 23.83 -0.58 16.60
CA ALA A 67 25.01 -0.55 17.46
C ALA A 67 24.72 0.11 18.81
N GLN A 68 23.98 1.22 18.82
CA GLN A 68 23.54 1.88 20.06
C GLN A 68 22.61 0.98 20.89
N ALA A 69 21.59 0.36 20.27
CA ALA A 69 20.68 -0.55 20.95
C ALA A 69 21.41 -1.73 21.62
N ARG A 70 22.42 -2.29 20.94
CA ARG A 70 23.25 -3.41 21.43
C ARG A 70 24.09 -3.07 22.66
N THR A 71 24.35 -1.78 22.93
CA THR A 71 25.02 -1.38 24.18
C THR A 71 24.12 -1.51 25.41
N VAL A 72 22.80 -1.53 25.21
CA VAL A 72 21.79 -1.58 26.28
C VAL A 72 21.21 -2.99 26.42
N SER A 73 20.96 -3.66 25.30
CA SER A 73 20.35 -4.99 25.29
C SER A 73 20.83 -5.78 24.09
N ASP A 74 21.14 -7.07 24.32
CA ASP A 74 21.45 -8.01 23.24
C ASP A 74 20.21 -8.81 22.78
N ALA A 75 19.02 -8.36 23.20
CA ALA A 75 17.78 -8.98 22.79
C ALA A 75 17.55 -8.86 21.27
N PRO A 76 16.76 -9.76 20.68
CA PRO A 76 16.42 -9.71 19.26
C PRO A 76 15.58 -8.49 18.90
N LEU A 77 15.70 -8.06 17.64
CA LEU A 77 14.86 -7.01 17.09
C LEU A 77 13.45 -7.56 16.81
N CYS A 78 12.45 -6.76 17.15
CA CYS A 78 11.06 -7.16 17.06
C CYS A 78 10.20 -6.02 16.51
N LEU A 79 9.28 -6.38 15.62
CA LEU A 79 8.19 -5.56 15.13
C LEU A 79 6.95 -5.82 15.97
N ARG A 80 6.39 -4.74 16.50
CA ARG A 80 5.20 -4.74 17.34
C ARG A 80 4.09 -3.95 16.67
N LEU A 81 2.88 -4.50 16.64
CA LEU A 81 1.67 -3.77 16.31
C LEU A 81 0.89 -3.50 17.59
N VAL A 82 0.63 -2.22 17.85
CA VAL A 82 -0.09 -1.75 19.02
C VAL A 82 -1.37 -1.08 18.56
N GLU A 83 -2.50 -1.50 19.11
CA GLU A 83 -3.75 -0.80 18.96
C GLU A 83 -3.86 0.30 20.03
N LEU A 84 -4.14 1.52 19.58
CA LEU A 84 -4.34 2.68 20.45
C LEU A 84 -5.82 2.77 20.81
N ALA A 85 -6.17 2.47 22.06
CA ALA A 85 -7.53 2.63 22.55
C ALA A 85 -7.81 4.08 22.96
N GLY A 86 -9.08 4.48 22.91
CA GLY A 86 -9.52 5.76 23.48
C GLY A 86 -9.26 5.79 24.98
N GLY A 87 -8.62 6.85 25.48
CA GLY A 87 -8.30 7.01 26.91
C GLY A 87 -6.85 6.71 27.31
N GLY A 88 -5.94 6.53 26.34
CA GLY A 88 -4.50 6.43 26.61
C GLY A 88 -3.99 5.02 26.91
N ASN A 89 -4.88 4.04 26.97
CA ASN A 89 -4.50 2.63 27.05
C ASN A 89 -4.18 2.09 25.65
N SER A 90 -3.10 1.32 25.56
CA SER A 90 -2.66 0.66 24.33
C SER A 90 -2.70 -0.85 24.51
N VAL A 91 -3.15 -1.57 23.50
CA VAL A 91 -3.25 -3.04 23.53
C VAL A 91 -2.29 -3.63 22.51
N LEU A 92 -1.46 -4.56 22.96
CA LEU A 92 -0.59 -5.32 22.06
C LEU A 92 -1.45 -6.22 21.15
N SER A 93 -1.33 -6.03 19.84
CA SER A 93 -2.07 -6.80 18.84
C SER A 93 -1.19 -7.87 18.19
N HIS A 94 0.02 -7.52 17.78
CA HIS A 94 0.99 -8.48 17.21
C HIS A 94 2.39 -8.19 17.68
N GLU A 95 3.19 -9.24 17.79
CA GLU A 95 4.61 -9.14 18.09
C GLU A 95 5.37 -10.22 17.32
N VAL A 96 6.42 -9.83 16.60
CA VAL A 96 7.19 -10.76 15.77
C VAL A 96 8.65 -10.37 15.66
N GLY A 97 9.55 -11.35 15.76
CA GLY A 97 10.98 -11.15 15.53
C GLY A 97 11.27 -10.82 14.06
N VAL A 98 12.14 -9.85 13.82
CA VAL A 98 12.47 -9.34 12.48
C VAL A 98 13.96 -9.02 12.34
N GLY A 99 14.43 -8.88 11.09
CA GLY A 99 15.74 -8.30 10.80
C GLY A 99 15.69 -6.77 10.78
N GLU A 100 16.85 -6.15 10.60
CA GLU A 100 17.05 -4.69 10.63
C GLU A 100 16.28 -3.95 9.54
N THR A 101 16.10 -4.60 8.38
CA THR A 101 15.33 -4.08 7.25
C THR A 101 14.32 -5.13 6.80
N GLY A 102 13.12 -4.69 6.43
CA GLY A 102 12.13 -5.59 5.88
C GLY A 102 10.76 -4.96 5.69
N SER A 103 9.83 -5.78 5.20
CA SER A 103 8.42 -5.43 5.16
C SER A 103 7.56 -6.63 5.50
N ARG A 104 6.34 -6.38 6.00
CA ARG A 104 5.43 -7.42 6.44
C ARG A 104 3.98 -6.96 6.41
N TYR A 105 3.09 -7.87 6.04
CA TYR A 105 1.66 -7.73 6.24
C TYR A 105 1.28 -8.19 7.65
N LEU A 106 0.49 -7.39 8.35
CA LEU A 106 0.03 -7.61 9.71
C LEU A 106 -1.50 -7.71 9.68
N VAL A 107 -2.04 -8.88 9.99
CA VAL A 107 -3.48 -9.16 9.94
C VAL A 107 -4.07 -9.04 11.34
N HIS A 108 -5.07 -8.19 11.53
CA HIS A 108 -5.73 -7.94 12.81
C HIS A 108 -7.25 -8.14 12.72
N ASP A 109 -7.93 -8.28 13.85
CA ASP A 109 -9.37 -8.56 13.96
C ASP A 109 -10.20 -7.34 14.42
N ARG A 110 -9.56 -6.18 14.57
CA ARG A 110 -10.17 -4.94 15.11
C ARG A 110 -10.32 -3.83 14.04
N PRO A 111 -11.23 -3.94 13.06
CA PRO A 111 -11.47 -2.89 12.06
C PRO A 111 -12.01 -1.60 12.70
N GLY A 112 -11.78 -0.45 12.07
CA GLY A 112 -12.18 0.87 12.60
C GLY A 112 -11.25 1.45 13.66
N SER A 113 -10.23 0.69 14.07
CA SER A 113 -9.32 1.01 15.18
C SER A 113 -8.12 1.82 14.71
N ILE A 114 -7.39 2.39 15.66
CA ILE A 114 -6.15 3.11 15.40
C ILE A 114 -4.98 2.21 15.79
N PHE A 115 -4.02 2.05 14.89
CA PHE A 115 -2.83 1.23 15.11
C PHE A 115 -1.56 2.03 14.95
N ARG A 116 -0.51 1.60 15.65
CA ARG A 116 0.86 2.06 15.52
C ARG A 116 1.79 0.86 15.45
N ALA A 117 2.80 0.93 14.60
CA ALA A 117 3.88 -0.03 14.57
C ALA A 117 5.06 0.52 15.38
N GLU A 118 5.76 -0.38 16.06
CA GLU A 118 6.99 -0.09 16.78
C GLU A 118 8.05 -1.13 16.39
N ILE A 119 9.27 -0.67 16.17
CA ILE A 119 10.45 -1.54 16.06
C ILE A 119 11.26 -1.32 17.32
N GLY A 120 11.62 -2.40 18.01
CA GLY A 120 12.35 -2.35 19.26
C GLY A 120 13.12 -3.62 19.55
N VAL A 121 13.99 -3.58 20.55
CA VAL A 121 14.72 -4.77 21.03
C VAL A 121 14.01 -5.34 22.25
N GLY A 122 13.80 -6.66 22.25
CA GLY A 122 13.09 -7.38 23.32
C GLY A 122 11.67 -7.80 22.95
N TRP A 123 10.90 -8.19 23.97
CA TRP A 123 9.56 -8.76 23.84
C TRP A 123 8.68 -8.43 25.04
N GLY A 124 7.36 -8.43 24.85
CA GLY A 124 6.40 -8.24 25.95
C GLY A 124 6.65 -6.94 26.74
N SER A 125 6.80 -7.04 28.07
CA SER A 125 7.05 -5.88 28.91
C SER A 125 8.49 -5.35 28.84
N GLU A 126 9.45 -6.18 28.43
CA GLU A 126 10.87 -5.81 28.29
C GLU A 126 11.15 -5.43 26.84
N PHE A 127 10.64 -4.28 26.41
CA PHE A 127 10.75 -3.82 25.03
C PHE A 127 11.25 -2.37 24.96
N LEU A 128 12.46 -2.21 24.42
CA LEU A 128 13.04 -0.90 24.16
C LEU A 128 12.71 -0.46 22.74
N VAL A 129 11.80 0.50 22.63
CA VAL A 129 11.38 1.08 21.34
C VAL A 129 12.54 1.85 20.70
N LEU A 130 12.87 1.51 19.46
CA LEU A 130 13.85 2.22 18.63
C LEU A 130 13.16 3.15 17.64
N LEU A 131 12.13 2.67 16.93
CA LEU A 131 11.37 3.42 15.93
C LEU A 131 9.86 3.26 16.17
N GLN A 132 9.10 4.30 15.85
CA GLN A 132 7.63 4.29 15.89
C GLN A 132 7.07 4.85 14.59
N SER A 133 6.02 4.22 14.07
CA SER A 133 5.26 4.79 12.96
C SER A 133 4.34 5.91 13.42
N LEU A 134 3.85 6.71 12.47
CA LEU A 134 2.62 7.47 12.69
C LEU A 134 1.45 6.51 12.94
N PRO A 135 0.48 6.90 13.79
CA PRO A 135 -0.73 6.12 13.96
C PRO A 135 -1.59 6.17 12.70
N VAL A 136 -2.18 5.04 12.32
CA VAL A 136 -3.11 4.93 11.19
C VAL A 136 -4.46 4.42 11.68
N ARG A 137 -5.54 4.96 11.13
CA ARG A 137 -6.89 4.49 11.40
C ARG A 137 -7.35 3.57 10.29
N THR A 138 -7.74 2.34 10.64
CA THR A 138 -8.33 1.42 9.67
C THR A 138 -9.79 1.78 9.41
N PRO A 139 -10.30 1.57 8.19
CA PRO A 139 -11.73 1.63 7.92
C PRO A 139 -12.50 0.63 8.77
N THR A 140 -13.79 0.89 9.01
CA THR A 140 -14.67 0.00 9.80
C THR A 140 -15.01 -1.32 9.12
N GLY A 141 -14.67 -1.47 7.83
CA GLY A 141 -15.01 -2.65 7.03
C GLY A 141 -16.50 -2.81 6.72
N ARG A 142 -17.33 -1.84 7.13
CA ARG A 142 -18.75 -1.76 6.78
C ARG A 142 -18.94 -0.88 5.55
N GLU A 143 -20.01 -1.14 4.82
CA GLU A 143 -20.48 -0.22 3.80
C GLU A 143 -20.80 1.14 4.42
N SER A 144 -20.58 2.20 3.65
CA SER A 144 -20.98 3.54 4.05
C SER A 144 -22.51 3.60 4.13
N GLU A 145 -23.05 4.00 5.29
CA GLU A 145 -24.49 4.30 5.45
C GLU A 145 -24.95 5.47 4.57
N ARG A 146 -24.00 6.25 4.04
CA ARG A 146 -24.25 7.35 3.12
C ARG A 146 -24.40 6.80 1.70
N ILE A 147 -25.63 6.49 1.34
CA ILE A 147 -26.04 5.93 0.04
C ILE A 147 -26.14 7.00 -1.05
N ASP A 148 -26.34 8.26 -0.65
CA ASP A 148 -26.46 9.40 -1.55
C ASP A 148 -25.18 10.23 -1.51
N ALA A 149 -24.17 9.77 -2.24
CA ALA A 149 -23.12 10.66 -2.69
C ALA A 149 -23.73 11.55 -3.77
N ALA A 150 -24.01 12.81 -3.43
CA ALA A 150 -24.33 13.84 -4.41
C ALA A 150 -23.14 14.01 -5.37
N TRP A 151 -23.09 13.18 -6.42
CA TRP A 151 -22.17 13.34 -7.52
C TRP A 151 -22.63 14.56 -8.31
N THR A 152 -21.91 15.67 -8.18
CA THR A 152 -22.15 16.86 -8.99
C THR A 152 -21.85 16.53 -10.45
N THR A 153 -22.76 16.89 -11.35
CA THR A 153 -22.55 16.69 -12.79
C THR A 153 -21.46 17.64 -13.30
N ILE A 154 -20.73 17.25 -14.35
CA ILE A 154 -19.71 18.12 -14.97
C ILE A 154 -20.32 19.49 -15.35
N ASP A 155 -21.56 19.49 -15.84
CA ASP A 155 -22.29 20.73 -16.17
C ASP A 155 -22.54 21.62 -14.95
N GLU A 156 -22.93 21.03 -13.81
CA GLU A 156 -23.12 21.80 -12.55
C GLU A 156 -21.80 22.38 -12.02
N VAL A 157 -20.67 21.66 -12.18
CA VAL A 157 -19.34 22.18 -11.84
C VAL A 157 -18.97 23.36 -12.75
N LEU A 158 -19.23 23.22 -14.06
CA LEU A 158 -18.94 24.26 -15.05
C LEU A 158 -19.83 25.49 -14.85
N GLU A 159 -21.11 25.32 -14.59
CA GLU A 159 -22.02 26.42 -14.27
C GLU A 159 -21.61 27.14 -12.99
N ARG A 160 -21.24 26.42 -11.93
CA ARG A 160 -20.75 27.04 -10.69
C ARG A 160 -19.43 27.80 -10.89
N SER A 161 -18.55 27.32 -11.80
CA SER A 161 -17.32 28.02 -12.17
C SER A 161 -17.59 29.30 -12.97
N ARG A 162 -18.58 29.28 -13.87
CA ARG A 162 -18.99 30.42 -14.71
C ARG A 162 -19.66 31.53 -13.91
N HIS A 163 -20.35 31.19 -12.82
CA HIS A 163 -20.98 32.14 -11.91
C HIS A 163 -20.03 32.69 -10.83
N GLY A 164 -18.72 32.42 -10.91
CA GLY A 164 -17.71 33.02 -10.02
C GLY A 164 -17.79 32.57 -8.56
N GLN A 165 -18.48 31.47 -8.25
CA GLN A 165 -18.69 31.02 -6.87
C GLN A 165 -17.62 30.04 -6.34
N TYR A 166 -16.53 29.83 -7.07
CA TYR A 166 -15.42 29.03 -6.56
C TYR A 166 -14.50 29.90 -5.68
N ARG A 167 -14.80 30.00 -4.37
CA ARG A 167 -13.79 30.40 -3.38
C ARG A 167 -12.92 29.17 -3.10
N GLY A 168 -11.71 29.15 -3.67
CA GLY A 168 -10.69 28.16 -3.35
C GLY A 168 -10.38 28.20 -1.85
N GLY A 169 -11.00 27.30 -1.09
CA GLY A 169 -10.68 27.04 0.30
C GLY A 169 -9.40 26.24 0.42
N GLY A 170 -8.27 26.83 0.01
CA GLY A 170 -6.94 26.33 0.31
C GLY A 170 -6.59 26.67 1.75
N SER A 171 -7.06 25.87 2.72
CA SER A 171 -6.46 25.87 4.04
C SER A 171 -5.26 24.93 4.00
N VAL A 172 -4.09 25.50 3.75
CA VAL A 172 -2.80 24.87 4.07
C VAL A 172 -2.74 24.81 5.60
N PHE A 173 -2.82 23.62 6.17
CA PHE A 173 -2.49 23.41 7.57
C PHE A 173 -0.97 23.27 7.67
N LEU A 174 -0.33 24.31 8.23
CA LEU A 174 0.97 24.23 8.89
C LEU A 174 0.76 23.83 10.35
#